data_AF-A0AAJ4UX43-F1
#
_entry.id   AF-A0AAJ4UX43-F1
#
_cell.length_a   1.000
_cell.length_b   1.000
_cell.length_c   1.000
_cell.angle_alpha   90.00
_cell.angle_beta   90.00
_cell.angle_gamma   90.00
#
_symmetry.space_group_name_H-M   'P 1'
#
loop_
_entity.id
_entity.type
_entity.pdbx_description
1 polymer ?
#
loop_
_entity_poly.entity_id
_entity_poly.type
_entity_poly.pdbx_seq_one_letter_code
_entity_poly.pdbx_strand_id
1 'polypeptide(L)'
;MPYLPKEKIAEIRKELKKTFPFIKFSVKQKPKSSGVDIVIKSSKKINFGDMLVGEFYPKKSINHYYIMPRYFNSFPKQALILEQIKEIVARIGGLKTEYEDVDYGSVPTFYLAISIGSLKEPYIFEDGYPLKVEQLIPLENIPVGEKVSEDEIRLNNPNAMRVNFLNDLNAFLTANGIKFGDLQISFYTDPEHKRLIFKVDNYTHAREKLFEFLNDFHYRLKNPTGNQEYIELDDTYLVAEYNLKQEKKKIEEDINYFYLTKAFGFLRKGEMIDLEVKRLINDVFWDNQKLRDDLIEKVESYQKNKLENSNGISLSL
;
A
#
# COMPACT_ATOMS: atom_id res chain seq x y z
N MET A 1 -31.60 -4.41 -17.20
CA MET A 1 -31.02 -5.34 -16.21
C MET A 1 -32.06 -5.78 -15.20
N PRO A 2 -32.26 -7.09 -14.99
CA PRO A 2 -33.16 -7.60 -13.98
C PRO A 2 -32.65 -7.29 -12.56
N TYR A 3 -33.58 -7.17 -11.61
CA TYR A 3 -33.25 -6.99 -10.20
C TYR A 3 -32.72 -8.30 -9.61
N LEU A 4 -31.67 -8.21 -8.79
CA LEU A 4 -31.20 -9.38 -8.04
C LEU A 4 -32.29 -9.86 -7.05
N PRO A 5 -32.70 -11.14 -7.05
CA PRO A 5 -33.73 -11.65 -6.16
C PRO A 5 -33.37 -11.49 -4.67
N LYS A 6 -34.38 -11.34 -3.80
CA LYS A 6 -34.17 -11.13 -2.35
C LYS A 6 -33.47 -12.31 -1.69
N GLU A 7 -33.70 -13.51 -2.21
CA GLU A 7 -33.10 -14.77 -1.78
C GLU A 7 -31.58 -14.74 -1.97
N LYS A 8 -31.12 -14.21 -3.11
CA LYS A 8 -29.69 -14.04 -3.42
C LYS A 8 -29.04 -12.99 -2.52
N ILE A 9 -29.73 -11.89 -2.22
CA ILE A 9 -29.24 -10.90 -1.25
C ILE A 9 -29.07 -11.52 0.14
N ALA A 10 -30.03 -12.34 0.57
CA ALA A 10 -29.94 -13.05 1.84
C ALA A 10 -28.79 -14.06 1.85
N GLU A 11 -28.58 -14.79 0.75
CA GLU A 11 -27.47 -15.73 0.55
C GLU A 11 -26.11 -15.01 0.62
N ILE A 12 -25.94 -13.89 -0.10
CA ILE A 12 -24.74 -13.05 -0.03
C ILE A 12 -24.46 -12.60 1.40
N ARG A 13 -25.49 -12.10 2.11
CA ARG A 13 -25.33 -11.66 3.51
C ARG A 13 -24.87 -12.79 4.43
N LYS A 14 -25.44 -13.99 4.26
CA LYS A 14 -25.07 -15.17 5.05
C LYS A 14 -23.62 -15.57 4.80
N GLU A 15 -23.22 -15.61 3.53
CA GLU A 15 -21.85 -15.98 3.16
C GLU A 15 -20.83 -14.95 3.65
N LEU A 16 -21.07 -13.65 3.44
CA LEU A 16 -20.18 -12.59 3.93
C LEU A 16 -19.99 -12.66 5.46
N LYS A 17 -21.07 -12.88 6.21
CA LYS A 17 -21.01 -13.02 7.67
C LYS A 17 -20.25 -14.29 8.09
N LYS A 18 -20.36 -15.38 7.33
CA LYS A 18 -19.64 -16.64 7.58
C LYS A 18 -18.15 -16.49 7.28
N THR A 19 -17.80 -15.87 6.15
CA THR A 19 -16.41 -15.71 5.70
C THR A 19 -15.66 -14.67 6.53
N PHE A 20 -16.33 -13.57 6.89
CA PHE A 20 -15.74 -12.48 7.66
C PHE A 20 -16.53 -12.23 8.95
N PRO A 21 -16.51 -13.14 9.93
CA PRO A 21 -17.28 -13.02 11.16
C PRO A 21 -16.86 -11.81 12.02
N PHE A 22 -15.68 -11.23 11.74
CA PHE A 22 -15.14 -10.05 12.38
C PHE A 22 -15.51 -8.72 11.69
N ILE A 23 -16.24 -8.76 10.56
CA ILE A 23 -16.69 -7.57 9.82
C ILE A 23 -18.21 -7.47 9.90
N LYS A 24 -18.71 -6.29 10.23
CA LYS A 24 -20.13 -5.96 10.19
C LYS A 24 -20.48 -5.32 8.84
N PHE A 25 -21.31 -6.01 8.06
CA PHE A 25 -21.78 -5.52 6.76
C PHE A 25 -23.22 -4.97 6.81
N SER A 26 -23.51 -3.96 6.00
CA SER A 26 -24.85 -3.70 5.47
C SER A 26 -24.91 -4.22 4.05
N VAL A 27 -25.82 -5.15 3.76
CA VAL A 27 -26.04 -5.64 2.39
C VAL A 27 -27.48 -5.34 2.01
N LYS A 28 -27.66 -4.47 1.01
CA LYS A 28 -28.97 -4.01 0.54
C LYS A 28 -29.03 -4.05 -0.98
N GLN A 29 -30.24 -4.26 -1.50
CA GLN A 29 -30.51 -3.95 -2.89
C GLN A 29 -30.61 -2.43 -3.04
N LYS A 30 -29.99 -1.87 -4.08
CA LYS A 30 -30.08 -0.44 -4.34
C LYS A 30 -31.52 -0.05 -4.75
N PRO A 31 -32.10 1.00 -4.17
CA PRO A 31 -33.41 1.50 -4.62
C PRO A 31 -33.36 1.91 -6.08
N LYS A 32 -34.34 1.46 -6.88
CA LYS A 32 -34.51 1.87 -8.29
C LYS A 32 -33.34 1.51 -9.23
N SER A 33 -32.45 0.61 -8.83
CA SER A 33 -31.42 0.09 -9.71
C SER A 33 -31.24 -1.41 -9.52
N SER A 34 -30.88 -2.09 -10.60
CA SER A 34 -30.44 -3.48 -10.62
C SER A 34 -29.05 -3.61 -10.00
N GLY A 35 -28.91 -3.39 -8.69
CA GLY A 35 -27.62 -3.45 -8.04
C GLY A 35 -27.64 -3.81 -6.56
N VAL A 36 -26.49 -4.22 -6.06
CA VAL A 36 -26.23 -4.57 -4.67
C VAL A 36 -25.30 -3.52 -4.07
N ASP A 37 -25.67 -3.02 -2.90
CA ASP A 37 -24.86 -2.11 -2.10
C ASP A 37 -24.36 -2.83 -0.85
N ILE A 38 -23.03 -2.93 -0.75
CA ILE A 38 -22.32 -3.50 0.39
C ILE A 38 -21.59 -2.38 1.11
N VAL A 39 -21.93 -2.16 2.36
CA VAL A 39 -21.27 -1.21 3.24
C VAL A 39 -20.52 -1.96 4.33
N ILE A 40 -19.22 -1.75 4.42
CA ILE A 40 -18.39 -2.19 5.55
C ILE A 40 -18.61 -1.17 6.68
N LYS A 41 -19.38 -1.56 7.71
CA LYS A 41 -19.74 -0.68 8.82
C LYS A 41 -18.69 -0.68 9.93
N SER A 42 -18.21 -1.87 10.28
CA SER A 42 -17.17 -2.00 11.30
C SER A 42 -16.37 -3.28 11.10
N SER A 43 -15.19 -3.32 11.71
CA SER A 43 -14.33 -4.50 11.71
C SER A 43 -13.53 -4.56 12.99
N LYS A 44 -13.34 -5.77 13.52
CA LYS A 44 -12.54 -6.04 14.72
C LYS A 44 -11.08 -6.37 14.45
N LYS A 45 -10.72 -6.73 13.21
CA LYS A 45 -9.36 -7.22 12.89
C LYS A 45 -8.64 -6.45 11.80
N ILE A 46 -9.40 -5.71 10.98
CA ILE A 46 -8.87 -5.02 9.81
C ILE A 46 -9.34 -3.58 9.88
N ASN A 47 -8.40 -2.65 9.98
CA ASN A 47 -8.67 -1.23 9.95
C ASN A 47 -8.87 -0.76 8.50
N PHE A 48 -10.10 -0.42 8.13
CA PHE A 48 -10.41 0.24 6.86
C PHE A 48 -10.38 1.77 6.96
N GLY A 49 -10.17 2.31 8.16
CA GLY A 49 -10.10 3.76 8.42
C GLY A 49 -8.93 4.42 7.71
N ASP A 50 -7.81 3.70 7.55
CA ASP A 50 -6.63 4.23 6.84
C ASP A 50 -6.94 4.51 5.36
N MET A 51 -7.90 3.78 4.78
CA MET A 51 -8.36 4.05 3.41
C MET A 51 -9.19 5.32 3.32
N LEU A 52 -9.73 5.85 4.43
CA LEU A 52 -10.53 7.08 4.49
C LEU A 52 -9.67 8.34 4.64
N VAL A 53 -8.37 8.21 4.87
CA VAL A 53 -7.47 9.37 5.00
C VAL A 53 -7.50 10.20 3.71
N GLY A 54 -7.74 11.51 3.85
CA GLY A 54 -7.88 12.44 2.73
C GLY A 54 -9.26 12.47 2.07
N GLU A 55 -10.21 11.65 2.53
CA GLU A 55 -11.60 11.77 2.10
C GLU A 55 -12.31 12.85 2.91
N PHE A 56 -13.01 13.77 2.24
CA PHE A 56 -13.80 14.82 2.91
C PHE A 56 -15.01 14.28 3.68
N TYR A 57 -15.41 13.03 3.42
CA TYR A 57 -16.60 12.42 4.00
C TYR A 57 -16.24 11.14 4.76
N PRO A 58 -17.04 10.75 5.76
CA PRO A 58 -16.87 9.49 6.51
C PRO A 58 -17.23 8.23 5.69
N LYS A 59 -17.11 8.32 4.37
CA LYS A 59 -17.48 7.30 3.41
C LYS A 59 -16.50 7.30 2.25
N LYS A 60 -16.00 6.11 1.91
CA LYS A 60 -15.28 5.88 0.65
C LYS A 60 -15.99 4.86 -0.21
N SER A 61 -16.22 5.22 -1.47
CA SER A 61 -16.74 4.29 -2.47
C SER A 61 -15.58 3.53 -3.11
N ILE A 62 -15.68 2.20 -3.13
CA ILE A 62 -14.67 1.33 -3.71
C ILE A 62 -15.04 1.03 -5.15
N ASN A 63 -14.15 1.39 -6.08
CA ASN A 63 -14.25 0.95 -7.46
C ASN A 63 -13.89 -0.54 -7.55
N HIS A 64 -14.89 -1.40 -7.68
CA HIS A 64 -14.73 -2.86 -7.64
C HIS A 64 -14.00 -3.44 -8.88
N TYR A 65 -13.90 -2.69 -9.98
CA TYR A 65 -13.16 -3.11 -11.17
C TYR A 65 -11.64 -3.06 -10.97
N TYR A 66 -11.17 -2.17 -10.08
CA TYR A 66 -9.75 -1.88 -9.93
C TYR A 66 -9.27 -2.07 -8.49
N ILE A 67 -9.85 -3.00 -7.73
CA ILE A 67 -9.49 -3.20 -6.32
C ILE A 67 -8.00 -3.53 -6.19
N MET A 68 -7.53 -4.57 -6.87
CA MET A 68 -6.15 -5.02 -6.83
C MET A 68 -5.16 -3.95 -7.31
N PRO A 69 -5.25 -3.42 -8.54
CA PRO A 69 -4.28 -2.45 -9.03
C PRO A 69 -4.30 -1.11 -8.26
N ARG A 70 -5.42 -0.74 -7.63
CA ARG A 70 -5.55 0.55 -6.94
C ARG A 70 -5.19 0.51 -5.46
N TYR A 71 -5.50 -0.58 -4.76
CA TYR A 71 -5.38 -0.63 -3.30
C TYR A 71 -4.35 -1.62 -2.80
N PHE A 72 -3.88 -2.57 -3.60
CA PHE A 72 -3.01 -3.63 -3.10
C PHE A 72 -1.65 -3.12 -2.59
N ASN A 73 -1.05 -2.14 -3.28
CA ASN A 73 0.27 -1.62 -2.89
C ASN A 73 0.23 -0.83 -1.56
N SER A 74 -0.87 -0.12 -1.28
CA SER A 74 -1.01 0.70 -0.07
C SER A 74 -1.75 -0.01 1.07
N PHE A 75 -2.66 -0.92 0.73
CA PHE A 75 -3.60 -1.57 1.66
C PHE A 75 -3.81 -3.05 1.29
N PRO A 76 -2.75 -3.90 1.32
CA PRO A 76 -2.82 -5.26 0.78
C PRO A 76 -3.86 -6.13 1.50
N LYS A 77 -3.93 -6.06 2.85
CA LYS A 77 -4.90 -6.82 3.65
C LYS A 77 -6.35 -6.42 3.29
N GLN A 78 -6.62 -5.12 3.16
CA GLN A 78 -7.93 -4.57 2.82
C GLN A 78 -8.32 -4.91 1.38
N ALA A 79 -7.39 -4.78 0.43
CA ALA A 79 -7.60 -5.10 -0.98
C ALA A 79 -8.00 -6.56 -1.19
N LEU A 80 -7.32 -7.50 -0.51
CA LEU A 80 -7.66 -8.92 -0.57
C LEU A 80 -9.08 -9.20 -0.07
N ILE A 81 -9.49 -8.56 1.02
CA ILE A 81 -10.86 -8.71 1.55
C ILE A 81 -11.89 -8.10 0.59
N LEU A 82 -11.60 -6.92 0.02
CA LEU A 82 -12.48 -6.28 -0.96
C LEU A 82 -12.66 -7.15 -2.21
N GLU A 83 -11.59 -7.79 -2.70
CA GLU A 83 -11.68 -8.70 -3.85
C GLU A 83 -12.49 -9.96 -3.50
N GLN A 84 -12.27 -10.55 -2.32
CA GLN A 84 -13.08 -11.69 -1.86
C GLN A 84 -14.57 -11.32 -1.69
N ILE A 85 -14.89 -10.11 -1.22
CA ILE A 85 -16.28 -9.61 -1.17
C ILE A 85 -16.87 -9.59 -2.58
N LYS A 86 -16.14 -9.04 -3.56
CA LYS A 86 -16.55 -9.02 -4.97
C LYS A 86 -16.76 -10.42 -5.53
N GLU A 87 -15.86 -11.35 -5.27
CA GLU A 87 -15.97 -12.76 -5.70
C GLU A 87 -17.19 -13.46 -5.12
N ILE A 88 -17.49 -13.26 -3.82
CA ILE A 88 -18.69 -13.81 -3.17
C ILE A 88 -19.97 -13.31 -3.86
N VAL A 89 -20.03 -12.00 -4.12
CA VAL A 89 -21.18 -11.41 -4.83
C VAL A 89 -21.28 -11.95 -6.24
N ALA A 90 -20.16 -12.07 -6.95
CA ALA A 90 -20.15 -12.55 -8.31
C ALA A 90 -20.62 -14.00 -8.42
N ARG A 91 -20.10 -14.88 -7.55
CA ARG A 91 -20.46 -16.30 -7.51
C ARG A 91 -21.94 -16.50 -7.15
N ILE A 92 -22.44 -15.82 -6.12
CA ILE A 92 -23.81 -16.04 -5.62
C ILE A 92 -24.85 -15.34 -6.49
N GLY A 93 -24.58 -14.08 -6.86
CA GLY A 93 -25.49 -13.23 -7.61
C GLY A 93 -25.40 -13.43 -9.12
N GLY A 94 -24.34 -14.05 -9.62
CA GLY A 94 -24.09 -14.17 -11.06
C GLY A 94 -23.60 -12.86 -11.68
N LEU A 95 -22.72 -12.12 -10.99
CA LEU A 95 -22.12 -10.90 -11.54
C LEU A 95 -21.19 -11.28 -12.69
N LYS A 96 -21.55 -10.86 -13.90
CA LYS A 96 -20.72 -11.02 -15.10
C LYS A 96 -20.97 -9.84 -16.03
N THR A 97 -20.03 -9.54 -16.90
CA THR A 97 -20.28 -8.64 -18.03
C THR A 97 -21.27 -9.31 -18.97
N GLU A 98 -22.38 -8.65 -19.29
CA GLU A 98 -23.35 -9.13 -20.29
C GLU A 98 -22.91 -8.72 -21.70
N TYR A 99 -22.56 -7.46 -21.88
CA TYR A 99 -22.06 -6.92 -23.14
C TYR A 99 -21.19 -5.67 -22.92
N GLU A 100 -20.48 -5.24 -23.95
CA GLU A 100 -19.75 -3.98 -23.97
C GLU A 100 -20.49 -2.95 -24.81
N ASP A 101 -20.64 -1.75 -24.26
CA ASP A 101 -21.30 -0.59 -24.85
C ASP A 101 -20.25 0.49 -25.12
N VAL A 102 -20.36 1.19 -26.26
CA VAL A 102 -19.38 2.22 -26.64
C VAL A 102 -19.42 3.43 -25.69
N ASP A 103 -20.61 3.80 -25.23
CA ASP A 103 -20.81 4.96 -24.36
C ASP A 103 -20.62 4.61 -22.88
N TYR A 104 -20.99 3.39 -22.48
CA TYR A 104 -21.05 2.98 -21.07
C TYR A 104 -20.00 1.94 -20.67
N GLY A 105 -19.20 1.43 -21.61
CA GLY A 105 -18.21 0.39 -21.37
C GLY A 105 -18.85 -0.97 -21.02
N SER A 106 -18.24 -1.71 -20.11
CA SER A 106 -18.74 -3.03 -19.70
C SER A 106 -20.06 -2.92 -18.93
N VAL A 107 -21.12 -3.50 -19.47
CA VAL A 107 -22.47 -3.52 -18.89
C VAL A 107 -22.66 -4.84 -18.12
N PRO A 108 -22.73 -4.82 -16.76
CA PRO A 108 -22.83 -6.05 -15.97
C PRO A 108 -24.27 -6.59 -15.87
N THR A 109 -24.45 -7.85 -15.45
CA THR A 109 -25.79 -8.41 -15.13
C THR A 109 -26.55 -7.60 -14.07
N PHE A 110 -25.80 -7.05 -13.11
CA PHE A 110 -26.27 -6.11 -12.11
C PHE A 110 -25.07 -5.27 -11.60
N TYR A 111 -25.32 -4.11 -11.01
CA TYR A 111 -24.25 -3.26 -10.48
C TYR A 111 -23.83 -3.68 -9.07
N LEU A 112 -22.52 -3.70 -8.81
CA LEU A 112 -21.96 -3.87 -7.48
C LEU A 112 -21.41 -2.53 -6.97
N ALA A 113 -21.90 -2.09 -5.81
CA ALA A 113 -21.31 -1.00 -5.05
C ALA A 113 -20.74 -1.55 -3.74
N ILE A 114 -19.48 -1.26 -3.49
CA ILE A 114 -18.82 -1.54 -2.21
C ILE A 114 -18.42 -0.19 -1.61
N SER A 115 -18.65 0.02 -0.33
CA SER A 115 -18.22 1.21 0.38
C SER A 115 -17.73 0.92 1.78
N ILE A 116 -16.82 1.75 2.27
CA ILE A 116 -16.33 1.78 3.65
C ILE A 116 -17.07 2.93 4.34
N GLY A 117 -17.86 2.60 5.36
CA GLY A 117 -18.71 3.57 6.03
C GLY A 117 -19.87 4.10 5.18
N SER A 118 -20.68 4.96 5.78
CA SER A 118 -21.78 5.64 5.11
C SER A 118 -21.87 7.09 5.61
N LEU A 119 -22.61 7.94 4.89
CA LEU A 119 -22.79 9.34 5.27
C LEU A 119 -23.43 9.51 6.67
N LYS A 120 -24.30 8.58 7.08
CA LYS A 120 -24.98 8.63 8.38
C LYS A 120 -24.25 7.85 9.47
N GLU A 121 -23.56 6.79 9.09
CA GLU A 121 -22.87 5.87 9.99
C GLU A 121 -21.44 5.70 9.46
N PRO A 122 -20.45 6.43 10.01
CA PRO A 122 -19.04 6.26 9.64
C PRO A 122 -18.59 4.82 9.87
N TYR A 123 -17.51 4.42 9.19
CA TYR A 123 -16.83 3.17 9.52
C TYR A 123 -16.21 3.24 10.92
N ILE A 124 -16.28 2.14 11.67
CA ILE A 124 -15.70 2.02 13.01
C ILE A 124 -14.73 0.83 13.06
N PHE A 125 -13.48 1.07 13.44
CA PHE A 125 -12.55 0.00 13.81
C PHE A 125 -12.72 -0.30 15.30
N GLU A 126 -13.07 -1.54 15.65
CA GLU A 126 -13.54 -1.90 17.00
C GLU A 126 -12.40 -2.23 17.99
N ASP A 127 -11.14 -2.17 17.57
CA ASP A 127 -9.96 -2.57 18.36
C ASP A 127 -9.40 -1.44 19.26
N GLY A 128 -10.29 -0.64 19.86
CA GLY A 128 -9.94 0.23 21.00
C GLY A 128 -9.66 1.71 20.72
N TYR A 129 -9.61 2.14 19.46
CA TYR A 129 -9.61 3.56 19.12
C TYR A 129 -10.64 3.83 18.02
N PRO A 130 -11.90 4.19 18.36
CA PRO A 130 -12.72 4.86 17.37
C PRO A 130 -11.96 6.12 16.94
N LEU A 131 -11.75 6.29 15.62
CA LEU A 131 -11.51 7.62 15.05
C LEU A 131 -12.77 8.44 15.37
N LYS A 132 -12.79 9.07 16.55
CA LYS A 132 -13.77 10.10 16.84
C LYS A 132 -13.45 11.23 15.88
N VAL A 133 -14.43 11.61 15.08
CA VAL A 133 -14.37 12.74 14.13
C VAL A 133 -13.88 14.03 14.83
N GLU A 134 -14.00 14.10 16.15
CA GLU A 134 -13.54 15.18 17.03
C GLU A 134 -12.01 15.21 17.30
N GLN A 135 -11.23 14.21 16.88
CA GLN A 135 -9.77 14.16 17.15
C GLN A 135 -8.89 14.76 16.04
N LEU A 136 -9.47 15.41 15.04
CA LEU A 136 -8.73 16.33 14.17
C LEU A 136 -8.55 17.65 14.92
N ILE A 137 -7.61 17.70 15.85
CA ILE A 137 -7.15 18.97 16.42
C ILE A 137 -6.34 19.66 15.33
N PRO A 138 -6.72 20.87 14.87
CA PRO A 138 -5.87 21.68 14.00
C PRO A 138 -4.50 21.85 14.69
N LEU A 139 -3.39 21.61 13.97
CA LEU A 139 -2.02 21.63 14.51
C LEU A 139 -1.70 22.88 15.36
N GLU A 140 -2.34 24.00 15.02
CA GLU A 140 -2.31 25.29 15.73
C GLU A 140 -2.82 25.29 17.18
N ASN A 141 -3.48 24.22 17.63
CA ASN A 141 -4.05 24.10 18.99
C ASN A 141 -3.31 23.08 19.88
N ILE A 142 -2.16 22.56 19.44
CA ILE A 142 -1.30 21.72 20.31
C ILE A 142 -0.50 22.67 21.21
N PRO A 143 -0.59 22.59 22.56
CA PRO A 143 0.20 23.43 23.45
C PRO A 143 1.69 23.12 23.27
N VAL A 144 2.39 23.98 22.55
CA VAL A 144 3.85 23.96 22.42
C VAL A 144 4.42 24.54 23.72
N GLY A 145 5.23 23.76 24.46
CA GLY A 145 5.94 24.27 25.64
C GLY A 145 5.83 23.43 26.92
N GLU A 146 4.94 22.44 27.00
CA GLU A 146 4.95 21.49 28.12
C GLU A 146 5.88 20.32 27.78
N LYS A 147 6.99 20.21 28.52
CA LYS A 147 7.82 19.00 28.51
C LYS A 147 7.13 17.94 29.36
N VAL A 148 6.87 16.78 28.77
CA VAL A 148 6.28 15.64 29.47
C VAL A 148 7.40 14.89 30.21
N SER A 149 7.13 14.41 31.42
CA SER A 149 8.15 13.80 32.30
C SER A 149 8.75 12.52 31.70
N GLU A 150 10.01 12.19 32.03
CA GLU A 150 10.68 10.98 31.54
C GLU A 150 9.94 9.68 31.94
N ASP A 151 9.29 9.67 33.10
CA ASP A 151 8.51 8.54 33.58
C ASP A 151 7.23 8.30 32.75
N GLU A 152 6.61 9.36 32.23
CA GLU A 152 5.47 9.26 31.30
C GLU A 152 5.88 8.75 29.91
N ILE A 153 7.13 8.99 29.48
CA ILE A 153 7.69 8.46 28.24
C ILE A 153 7.96 6.95 28.37
N ARG A 154 8.52 6.51 29.51
CA ARG A 154 8.83 5.11 29.82
C ARG A 154 7.59 4.21 29.82
N LEU A 155 6.42 4.79 30.09
CA LEU A 155 5.12 4.10 30.08
C LEU A 155 4.57 3.80 28.66
N ASN A 156 5.36 3.99 27.59
CA ASN A 156 4.96 3.78 26.20
C ASN A 156 3.72 4.60 25.80
N ASN A 157 3.60 5.83 26.29
CA ASN A 157 2.52 6.74 25.91
C ASN A 157 2.87 7.44 24.58
N PRO A 158 2.20 7.11 23.44
CA PRO A 158 2.55 7.67 22.13
C PRO A 158 2.35 9.19 22.07
N ASN A 159 1.45 9.74 22.89
CA ASN A 159 1.21 11.17 22.95
C ASN A 159 2.36 11.91 23.66
N ALA A 160 2.96 11.32 24.69
CA ALA A 160 4.12 11.89 25.38
C ALA A 160 5.35 11.96 24.44
N MET A 161 5.61 10.87 23.70
CA MET A 161 6.67 10.84 22.68
C MET A 161 6.43 11.87 21.57
N ARG A 162 5.18 12.02 21.12
CA ARG A 162 4.80 13.01 20.11
C ARG A 162 5.05 14.44 20.58
N VAL A 163 4.67 14.78 21.81
CA VAL A 163 4.87 16.12 22.38
C VAL A 163 6.36 16.45 22.52
N ASN A 164 7.17 15.51 23.03
CA ASN A 164 8.61 15.74 23.17
C ASN A 164 9.33 15.84 21.82
N PHE A 165 8.96 15.00 20.83
CA PHE A 165 9.46 15.16 19.45
C PHE A 165 9.12 16.53 18.87
N LEU A 166 7.87 16.99 19.03
CA LEU A 166 7.42 18.29 18.53
C LEU A 166 8.18 19.45 19.19
N ASN A 167 8.41 19.37 20.50
CA ASN A 167 9.19 20.37 21.24
C ASN A 167 10.65 20.41 20.78
N ASP A 168 11.30 19.24 20.65
CA ASP A 168 12.68 19.12 20.19
C ASP A 168 12.83 19.61 18.75
N LEU A 169 11.88 19.25 17.89
CA LEU A 169 11.86 19.69 16.49
C LEU A 169 11.67 21.20 16.41
N ASN A 170 10.72 21.77 17.16
CA ASN A 170 10.51 23.21 17.16
C ASN A 170 11.75 23.99 17.64
N ALA A 171 12.44 23.48 18.68
CA ALA A 171 13.69 24.05 19.16
C ALA A 171 14.80 23.98 18.09
N PHE A 172 14.94 22.84 17.42
CA PHE A 172 15.90 22.65 16.33
C PHE A 172 15.66 23.60 15.17
N LEU A 173 14.40 23.72 14.73
CA LEU A 173 14.02 24.59 13.62
C LEU A 173 14.28 26.06 13.97
N THR A 174 13.91 26.47 15.19
CA THR A 174 14.16 27.84 15.69
C THR A 174 15.66 28.15 15.72
N ALA A 175 16.50 27.23 16.22
CA ALA A 175 17.95 27.40 16.27
C ALA A 175 18.59 27.52 14.88
N ASN A 176 17.92 27.01 13.85
CA ASN A 176 18.38 27.05 12.47
C ASN A 176 17.69 28.13 11.62
N GLY A 177 16.91 29.03 12.24
CA GLY A 177 16.21 30.11 11.55
C GLY A 177 15.07 29.62 10.64
N ILE A 178 14.55 28.42 10.90
CA ILE A 178 13.49 27.79 10.13
C ILE A 178 12.16 28.00 10.86
N LYS A 179 11.13 28.48 10.15
CA LYS A 179 9.78 28.61 10.73
C LYS A 179 9.05 27.28 10.61
N PHE A 180 8.40 26.87 11.71
CA PHE A 180 7.62 25.62 11.74
C PHE A 180 6.52 25.58 10.66
N GLY A 181 5.92 26.73 10.34
CA GLY A 181 4.88 26.85 9.31
C GLY A 181 5.33 26.59 7.88
N ASP A 182 6.66 26.53 7.63
CA ASP A 182 7.20 26.18 6.32
C ASP A 182 7.22 24.65 6.11
N LEU A 183 7.07 23.86 7.18
CA LEU A 183 7.07 22.40 7.17
C LEU A 183 5.65 21.86 7.22
N GLN A 184 5.29 21.01 6.25
CA GLN A 184 4.12 20.15 6.39
C GLN A 184 4.56 18.82 6.99
N ILE A 185 4.22 18.59 8.25
CA ILE A 185 4.57 17.36 8.98
C ILE A 185 3.31 16.57 9.29
N SER A 186 3.25 15.34 8.79
CA SER A 186 2.20 14.37 9.11
C SER A 186 2.75 13.28 10.03
N PHE A 187 1.96 12.91 11.03
CA PHE A 187 2.29 11.87 12.01
C PHE A 187 1.40 10.65 11.77
N TYR A 188 2.01 9.47 11.70
CA TYR A 188 1.28 8.21 11.66
C TYR A 188 1.82 7.29 12.74
N THR A 189 0.92 6.67 13.51
CA THR A 189 1.28 5.59 14.43
C THR A 189 1.07 4.28 13.72
N ASP A 190 2.12 3.46 13.61
CA ASP A 190 2.01 2.05 13.24
C ASP A 190 1.79 1.23 14.52
N PRO A 191 0.56 0.76 14.76
CA PRO A 191 0.23 0.05 16.00
C PRO A 191 0.83 -1.36 16.05
N GLU A 192 1.04 -2.01 14.89
CA GLU A 192 1.59 -3.37 14.83
C GLU A 192 3.08 -3.36 15.22
N HIS A 193 3.82 -2.32 14.83
CA HIS A 193 5.26 -2.23 15.07
C HIS A 193 5.65 -1.25 16.17
N LYS A 194 4.68 -0.59 16.82
CA LYS A 194 4.89 0.50 17.79
C LYS A 194 5.79 1.62 17.25
N ARG A 195 5.66 1.94 15.95
CA ARG A 195 6.48 2.96 15.28
C ARG A 195 5.72 4.27 15.14
N LEU A 196 6.43 5.39 15.27
CA LEU A 196 5.93 6.71 14.90
C LEU A 196 6.59 7.08 13.57
N ILE A 197 5.80 7.28 12.53
CA ILE A 197 6.26 7.61 11.18
C ILE A 197 6.02 9.10 10.96
N PHE A 198 7.05 9.78 10.46
CA PHE A 198 7.03 11.20 10.13
C PHE A 198 7.09 11.35 8.62
N LYS A 199 6.15 12.08 8.05
CA LYS A 199 6.23 12.53 6.66
C LYS A 199 6.42 14.03 6.64
N VAL A 200 7.47 14.49 5.95
CA VAL A 200 7.78 15.91 5.81
C VAL A 200 7.70 16.26 4.34
N ASP A 201 6.72 17.09 3.98
CA ASP A 201 6.51 17.52 2.61
C ASP A 201 7.15 18.91 2.35
N ASN A 202 7.64 19.11 1.13
CA ASN A 202 8.02 20.41 0.55
C ASN A 202 9.20 21.14 1.24
N TYR A 203 10.37 20.51 1.35
CA TYR A 203 11.53 21.10 2.03
C TYR A 203 12.85 20.99 1.27
N THR A 204 13.15 21.97 0.41
CA THR A 204 14.43 22.03 -0.33
C THR A 204 15.58 22.62 0.48
N HIS A 205 15.34 23.52 1.44
CA HIS A 205 16.41 24.31 2.08
C HIS A 205 16.86 23.84 3.47
N ALA A 206 16.14 22.93 4.15
CA ALA A 206 16.61 22.34 5.41
C ALA A 206 16.55 20.82 5.47
N ARG A 207 16.54 20.15 4.32
CA ARG A 207 16.51 18.70 4.26
C ARG A 207 17.69 18.04 4.99
N GLU A 208 18.90 18.53 4.76
CA GLU A 208 20.12 18.00 5.39
C GLU A 208 20.09 18.18 6.91
N LYS A 209 19.78 19.40 7.36
CA LYS A 209 19.63 19.75 8.77
C LYS A 209 18.53 18.93 9.45
N LEU A 210 17.38 18.77 8.81
CA LEU A 210 16.30 17.95 9.37
C LEU A 210 16.68 16.48 9.45
N PHE A 211 17.45 15.97 8.49
CA PHE A 211 17.99 14.61 8.53
C PHE A 211 18.98 14.44 9.69
N GLU A 212 19.86 15.41 9.94
CA GLU A 212 20.74 15.44 11.12
C GLU A 212 19.94 15.42 12.43
N PHE A 213 18.88 16.24 12.52
CA PHE A 213 17.99 16.25 13.68
C PHE A 213 17.33 14.89 13.91
N LEU A 214 16.79 14.27 12.87
CA LEU A 214 16.10 12.98 12.98
C LEU A 214 17.06 11.87 13.39
N ASN A 215 18.31 11.89 12.91
CA ASN A 215 19.34 10.95 13.32
C ASN A 215 19.76 11.15 14.79
N ASP A 216 19.94 12.39 15.22
CA ASP A 216 20.26 12.71 16.62
C ASP A 216 19.11 12.33 17.56
N PHE A 217 17.87 12.66 17.20
CA PHE A 217 16.69 12.29 17.95
C PHE A 217 16.55 10.77 18.08
N HIS A 218 16.75 10.03 16.99
CA HIS A 218 16.78 8.56 17.01
C HIS A 218 17.86 8.01 17.92
N TYR A 219 19.06 8.60 17.88
CA TYR A 219 20.16 8.20 18.73
C TYR A 219 19.84 8.39 20.23
N ARG A 220 19.22 9.52 20.59
CA ARG A 220 18.76 9.79 21.97
C ARG A 220 17.70 8.79 22.43
N LEU A 221 16.77 8.41 21.55
CA LEU A 221 15.75 7.40 21.88
C LEU A 221 16.35 5.99 22.08
N LYS A 222 17.45 5.66 21.41
CA LYS A 222 18.13 4.35 21.55
C LYS A 222 18.98 4.22 22.81
N ASN A 223 19.41 5.32 23.41
CA ASN A 223 20.34 5.31 24.54
C ASN A 223 19.85 6.16 25.73
N PRO A 224 18.66 5.90 26.31
CA PRO A 224 18.17 6.73 27.40
C PRO A 224 18.94 6.52 28.72
N THR A 225 19.48 5.32 28.97
CA THR A 225 20.46 4.95 30.01
C THR A 225 20.45 3.41 30.09
N GLY A 226 21.40 2.75 29.41
CA GLY A 226 21.75 1.33 29.64
C GLY A 226 20.61 0.32 29.79
N ASN A 227 19.97 -0.08 28.70
CA ASN A 227 19.58 -1.47 28.37
C ASN A 227 18.83 -1.48 27.03
N GLN A 228 19.18 -2.43 26.16
CA GLN A 228 18.87 -2.44 24.73
C GLN A 228 17.43 -2.90 24.42
N GLU A 229 16.65 -2.03 23.76
CA GLU A 229 15.58 -2.42 22.82
C GLU A 229 15.69 -1.55 21.56
N TYR A 230 15.55 -2.16 20.38
CA TYR A 230 15.82 -1.52 19.09
C TYR A 230 14.61 -0.72 18.58
N ILE A 231 14.80 0.58 18.36
CA ILE A 231 13.91 1.37 17.48
C ILE A 231 14.53 1.34 16.08
N GLU A 232 13.79 0.87 15.08
CA GLU A 232 14.21 0.87 13.67
C GLU A 232 13.43 1.98 12.97
N LEU A 233 14.13 3.01 12.51
CA LEU A 233 13.58 3.99 11.59
C LEU A 233 13.77 3.40 10.18
N ASP A 234 12.67 3.28 9.45
CA ASP A 234 12.68 2.86 8.05
C ASP A 234 12.95 4.11 7.19
N ASP A 235 14.11 4.14 6.52
CA ASP A 235 14.60 5.27 5.73
C ASP A 235 13.75 5.57 4.47
N THR A 236 12.70 4.79 4.22
CA THR A 236 11.88 4.82 2.99
C THR A 236 11.07 6.10 2.76
N TYR A 237 10.96 7.03 3.73
CA TYR A 237 10.14 8.25 3.56
C TYR A 237 10.88 9.59 3.66
N LEU A 238 12.22 9.62 3.77
CA LEU A 238 13.03 10.86 3.77
C LEU A 238 13.68 11.22 2.42
N VAL A 239 13.34 10.47 1.37
CA VAL A 239 14.02 10.55 0.08
C VAL A 239 13.04 10.81 -1.06
N ALA A 240 12.63 12.06 -1.23
CA ALA A 240 11.91 12.49 -2.42
C ALA A 240 12.45 13.84 -2.91
N GLU A 241 13.48 13.77 -3.76
CA GLU A 241 13.58 14.52 -5.03
C GLU A 241 14.96 14.36 -5.70
N TYR A 242 16.01 14.00 -4.94
CA TYR A 242 17.35 13.79 -5.54
C TYR A 242 17.52 12.39 -6.20
N ASN A 243 16.68 11.41 -5.83
CA ASN A 243 16.85 10.02 -6.29
C ASN A 243 16.01 9.61 -7.51
N LEU A 244 15.14 10.44 -8.08
CA LEU A 244 14.30 10.02 -9.22
C LEU A 244 15.10 9.54 -10.46
N LYS A 245 16.36 9.96 -10.62
CA LYS A 245 17.25 9.43 -11.68
C LYS A 245 18.05 8.18 -11.26
N GLN A 246 18.36 8.01 -9.98
CA GLN A 246 19.16 6.88 -9.46
C GLN A 246 18.25 5.69 -9.07
N GLU A 247 17.05 5.94 -8.55
CA GLU A 247 16.04 4.91 -8.25
C GLU A 247 15.29 4.44 -9.48
N LYS A 248 15.10 5.27 -10.53
CA LYS A 248 14.65 4.72 -11.81
C LYS A 248 15.62 3.64 -12.29
N LYS A 249 16.93 3.90 -12.19
CA LYS A 249 17.98 2.94 -12.53
C LYS A 249 17.98 1.72 -11.60
N LYS A 250 17.76 1.90 -10.28
CA LYS A 250 17.72 0.79 -9.32
C LYS A 250 16.45 -0.06 -9.40
N ILE A 251 15.29 0.55 -9.60
CA ILE A 251 14.00 -0.13 -9.83
C ILE A 251 14.02 -0.82 -11.20
N GLU A 252 14.60 -0.19 -12.22
CA GLU A 252 14.93 -0.86 -13.48
C GLU A 252 15.87 -2.03 -13.21
N GLU A 253 16.97 -1.87 -12.46
CA GLU A 253 17.90 -2.95 -12.11
C GLU A 253 17.23 -4.10 -11.32
N ASP A 254 16.29 -3.83 -10.41
CA ASP A 254 15.57 -4.82 -9.60
C ASP A 254 14.48 -5.54 -10.41
N ILE A 255 13.73 -4.82 -11.25
CA ILE A 255 12.80 -5.40 -12.22
C ILE A 255 13.57 -6.26 -13.23
N ASN A 256 14.68 -5.74 -13.75
CA ASN A 256 15.57 -6.46 -14.65
C ASN A 256 16.15 -7.69 -13.95
N TYR A 257 16.54 -7.61 -12.68
CA TYR A 257 17.03 -8.75 -11.90
C TYR A 257 15.95 -9.83 -11.72
N PHE A 258 14.70 -9.46 -11.45
CA PHE A 258 13.59 -10.40 -11.34
C PHE A 258 13.33 -11.14 -12.67
N TYR A 259 13.26 -10.40 -13.78
CA TYR A 259 13.04 -10.98 -15.10
C TYR A 259 14.25 -11.78 -15.60
N LEU A 260 15.48 -11.33 -15.32
CA LEU A 260 16.71 -12.08 -15.56
C LEU A 260 16.73 -13.35 -14.73
N THR A 261 16.34 -13.32 -13.46
CA THR A 261 16.28 -14.52 -12.60
C THR A 261 15.28 -15.53 -13.13
N LYS A 262 14.12 -15.08 -13.65
CA LYS A 262 13.19 -15.97 -14.36
C LYS A 262 13.78 -16.51 -15.66
N ALA A 263 14.37 -15.67 -16.51
CA ALA A 263 15.00 -16.08 -17.76
C ALA A 263 16.15 -17.08 -17.52
N PHE A 264 16.98 -16.84 -16.50
CA PHE A 264 18.03 -17.75 -16.05
C PHE A 264 17.47 -19.04 -15.42
N GLY A 265 16.30 -18.98 -14.78
CA GLY A 265 15.56 -20.15 -14.33
C GLY A 265 15.13 -21.07 -15.48
N PHE A 266 14.64 -20.51 -16.58
CA PHE A 266 14.33 -21.26 -17.81
C PHE A 266 15.60 -21.83 -18.46
N LEU A 267 16.68 -21.03 -18.53
CA LEU A 267 18.00 -21.46 -19.04
C LEU A 267 18.60 -22.67 -18.29
N ARG A 268 18.49 -22.68 -16.94
CA ARG A 268 19.00 -23.78 -16.10
C ARG A 268 18.24 -25.08 -16.31
N LYS A 269 16.96 -25.03 -16.68
CA LYS A 269 16.13 -26.22 -16.92
C LYS A 269 16.38 -26.90 -18.26
N GLY A 270 17.23 -26.31 -19.11
CA GLY A 270 17.57 -26.89 -20.41
C GLY A 270 16.43 -26.84 -21.43
N GLU A 271 15.36 -26.11 -21.12
CA GLU A 271 14.31 -25.80 -22.08
C GLU A 271 14.93 -24.91 -23.17
N MET A 272 14.75 -25.29 -24.44
CA MET A 272 15.14 -24.43 -25.55
C MET A 272 14.44 -23.08 -25.34
N ILE A 273 15.22 -22.01 -25.46
CA ILE A 273 14.73 -20.65 -25.33
C ILE A 273 13.84 -20.37 -26.52
N ASP A 274 12.55 -20.56 -26.32
CA ASP A 274 11.52 -20.29 -27.30
C ASP A 274 11.39 -18.77 -27.51
N LEU A 275 10.65 -18.41 -28.56
CA LEU A 275 10.09 -17.08 -28.83
C LEU A 275 9.57 -16.37 -27.58
N GLU A 276 9.16 -17.13 -26.56
CA GLU A 276 8.62 -16.63 -25.30
C GLU A 276 9.63 -15.85 -24.43
N VAL A 277 10.91 -16.25 -24.37
CA VAL A 277 11.92 -15.49 -23.61
C VAL A 277 12.32 -14.22 -24.36
N LYS A 278 12.43 -14.29 -25.69
CA LYS A 278 12.65 -13.09 -26.53
C LYS A 278 11.47 -12.13 -26.42
N ARG A 279 10.24 -12.65 -26.41
CA ARG A 279 9.03 -11.87 -26.15
C ARG A 279 9.08 -11.23 -24.78
N LEU A 280 9.43 -11.97 -23.73
CA LEU A 280 9.56 -11.43 -22.38
C LEU A 280 10.62 -10.32 -22.29
N ILE A 281 11.77 -10.48 -22.95
CA ILE A 281 12.80 -9.45 -23.03
C ILE A 281 12.27 -8.22 -23.79
N ASN A 282 11.54 -8.42 -24.90
CA ASN A 282 10.94 -7.31 -25.65
C ASN A 282 9.87 -6.56 -24.84
N ASP A 283 9.04 -7.29 -24.08
CA ASP A 283 7.95 -6.71 -23.27
C ASP A 283 8.50 -5.94 -22.06
N VAL A 284 9.60 -6.41 -21.46
CA VAL A 284 10.21 -5.79 -20.27
C VAL A 284 11.08 -4.60 -20.65
N PHE A 285 11.83 -4.69 -21.76
CA PHE A 285 12.80 -3.68 -22.18
C PHE A 285 12.33 -2.87 -23.39
N TRP A 286 11.03 -2.62 -23.51
CA TRP A 286 10.44 -1.94 -24.68
C TRP A 286 10.97 -0.51 -24.90
N ASP A 287 11.39 0.17 -23.84
CA ASP A 287 11.89 1.55 -23.87
C ASP A 287 13.43 1.67 -23.86
N ASN A 288 14.17 0.55 -23.68
CA ASN A 288 15.62 0.53 -23.63
C ASN A 288 16.22 -0.44 -24.66
N GLN A 289 16.20 -0.01 -25.92
CA GLN A 289 16.65 -0.80 -27.08
C GLN A 289 18.06 -1.37 -26.91
N LYS A 290 19.02 -0.58 -26.40
CA LYS A 290 20.40 -1.06 -26.24
C LYS A 290 20.50 -2.21 -25.23
N LEU A 291 19.84 -2.09 -24.08
CA LEU A 291 19.87 -3.13 -23.05
C LEU A 291 19.13 -4.39 -23.51
N ARG A 292 18.03 -4.22 -24.25
CA ARG A 292 17.28 -5.30 -24.88
C ARG A 292 18.15 -6.09 -25.86
N ASP A 293 18.83 -5.39 -26.76
CA ASP A 293 19.66 -6.00 -27.80
C ASP A 293 20.89 -6.71 -27.18
N ASP A 294 21.55 -6.10 -26.18
CA ASP A 294 22.66 -6.70 -25.42
C ASP A 294 22.24 -7.99 -24.68
N LEU A 295 21.01 -8.04 -24.16
CA LEU A 295 20.48 -9.21 -23.46
C LEU A 295 20.11 -10.33 -24.42
N ILE A 296 19.51 -10.01 -25.57
CA ILE A 296 19.23 -10.98 -26.62
C ILE A 296 20.54 -11.62 -27.10
N GLU A 297 21.58 -10.84 -27.38
CA GLU A 297 22.89 -11.34 -27.83
C GLU A 297 23.52 -12.28 -26.79
N LYS A 298 23.52 -11.91 -25.50
CA LYS A 298 24.04 -12.76 -24.42
C LYS A 298 23.29 -14.09 -24.32
N VAL A 299 21.97 -14.06 -24.47
CA VAL A 299 21.12 -15.24 -24.44
C VAL A 299 21.45 -16.16 -25.62
N GLU A 300 21.56 -15.62 -26.83
CA GLU A 300 21.90 -16.38 -28.04
C GLU A 300 23.33 -16.96 -27.97
N SER A 301 24.30 -16.18 -27.49
CA SER A 301 25.68 -16.63 -27.28
C SER A 301 25.76 -17.80 -26.28
N TYR A 302 25.03 -17.72 -25.17
CA TYR A 302 24.95 -18.82 -24.20
C TYR A 302 24.38 -20.10 -24.82
N GLN A 303 23.35 -20.00 -25.66
CA GLN A 303 22.77 -21.15 -26.36
C GLN A 303 23.75 -21.79 -27.34
N LYS A 304 24.43 -20.95 -28.15
CA LYS A 304 25.43 -21.42 -29.10
C LYS A 304 26.54 -22.18 -28.40
N ASN A 305 27.08 -21.63 -27.31
CA ASN A 305 28.11 -22.29 -26.50
C ASN A 305 27.61 -23.60 -25.86
N LYS A 306 26.34 -23.66 -25.42
CA LYS A 306 25.76 -24.89 -24.85
C LYS A 306 25.59 -25.99 -25.91
N LEU A 307 25.15 -25.62 -27.12
CA LEU A 307 25.00 -26.54 -28.26
C LEU A 307 26.35 -27.07 -28.76
N GLU A 308 27.37 -26.21 -28.85
CA GLU A 308 28.73 -26.59 -29.22
C GLU A 308 29.33 -27.56 -28.18
N ASN A 309 29.11 -27.31 -26.89
CA ASN A 309 29.56 -28.21 -25.82
C ASN A 309 28.77 -29.53 -25.74
N SER A 310 27.49 -29.57 -26.15
CA SER A 310 26.74 -30.83 -26.23
C SER A 310 27.15 -31.69 -27.42
N ASN A 311 27.61 -31.08 -28.51
CA ASN A 311 28.07 -31.78 -29.71
C ASN A 311 29.52 -32.29 -29.61
N GLY A 312 30.28 -31.85 -28.59
CA GLY A 312 31.62 -32.33 -28.28
C GLY A 312 31.68 -33.68 -27.56
N ILE A 313 30.53 -34.24 -27.17
CA ILE A 313 30.44 -35.61 -26.63
C ILE A 313 30.44 -36.59 -27.82
N SER A 314 31.63 -36.80 -28.38
CA SER A 314 31.94 -37.94 -29.23
C SER A 314 31.74 -39.22 -28.41
N LEU A 315 30.62 -39.93 -28.64
CA LEU A 315 30.48 -41.32 -28.23
C LEU A 315 31.54 -42.12 -28.99
N SER A 316 32.69 -42.35 -28.35
CA SER A 316 33.58 -43.45 -28.73
C SER A 316 32.82 -44.74 -28.43
N LEU A 317 32.35 -45.40 -29.50
CA LEU A 317 31.81 -46.76 -29.50
C LEU A 317 32.86 -47.77 -29.01
#